data_AF-A0A430M805-F1
#
_entry.id   AF-A0A430M805-F1
#
_cell.length_a   1.000
_cell.length_b   1.000
_cell.length_c   1.000
_cell.angle_alpha   90.00
_cell.angle_beta   90.00
_cell.angle_gamma   90.00
#
_symmetry.space_group_name_H-M   'P 1'
#
loop_
_entity.id
_entity.type
_entity.pdbx_description
1 polymer ?
#
loop_
_entity_poly.entity_id
_entity_poly.type
_entity_poly.pdbx_seq_one_letter_code
_entity_poly.pdbx_strand_id
1 'polypeptide(L)'
;MYTKHSPDLCQKTNTISLTFVGSTLLQHLRLKANPADLNYVIQYGYKACYHKEDEKVFQASMRDVWVPWAMGQPSLMAAIFHVACRNYAATTNNSNSKRYAVKKLQYRLTCLEMAKEAISSQEVATDTTIALALLMASESHFEGDMDAFFTHGIGIIKMVTARGGLETLGLSGFLTKSVGWSIYSPSNYLVSGPGELRV
;
A
#
# COMPACT_ATOMS: atom_id res chain seq x y z
N MET A 1 -8.52 -24.44 12.50
CA MET A 1 -9.33 -25.13 11.47
C MET A 1 -9.74 -24.06 10.46
N TYR A 2 -8.93 -23.85 9.41
CA TYR A 2 -9.17 -22.82 8.41
C TYR A 2 -10.08 -23.39 7.31
N THR A 3 -11.28 -22.84 7.18
CA THR A 3 -12.27 -23.21 6.16
C THR A 3 -11.87 -22.63 4.81
N LYS A 4 -11.68 -23.52 3.81
CA LYS A 4 -11.53 -23.19 2.38
C LYS A 4 -12.74 -22.40 1.89
N HIS A 5 -12.53 -21.15 1.46
CA HIS A 5 -13.54 -20.40 0.69
C HIS A 5 -12.93 -19.74 -0.56
N SER A 6 -13.80 -19.59 -1.57
CA SER A 6 -13.58 -19.49 -3.03
C SER A 6 -12.72 -18.30 -3.54
N PRO A 7 -12.08 -18.39 -4.72
CA PRO A 7 -10.94 -17.53 -5.13
C PRO A 7 -11.26 -16.23 -5.93
N ASP A 8 -12.52 -15.85 -6.14
CA ASP A 8 -12.88 -15.03 -7.34
C ASP A 8 -12.83 -13.49 -7.22
N LEU A 9 -12.27 -12.89 -6.16
CA LEU A 9 -12.42 -11.44 -5.94
C LEU A 9 -11.25 -10.56 -6.43
N CYS A 10 -10.09 -11.12 -6.76
CA CYS A 10 -8.92 -10.31 -7.14
C CYS A 10 -8.78 -10.08 -8.66
N GLN A 11 -9.55 -10.77 -9.51
CA GLN A 11 -9.32 -10.82 -10.96
C GLN A 11 -10.21 -9.91 -11.82
N LYS A 12 -11.18 -9.16 -11.28
CA LYS A 12 -12.14 -8.40 -12.10
C LYS A 12 -11.77 -6.94 -12.37
N THR A 13 -10.50 -6.63 -12.58
CA THR A 13 -10.08 -5.33 -13.17
C THR A 13 -9.01 -5.46 -14.26
N ASN A 14 -8.99 -6.55 -15.02
CA ASN A 14 -8.23 -6.62 -16.27
C ASN A 14 -9.16 -6.52 -17.47
N THR A 15 -9.44 -5.28 -17.90
CA THR A 15 -9.48 -4.84 -19.31
C THR A 15 -9.64 -3.31 -19.31
N ILE A 16 -8.54 -2.55 -19.29
CA ILE A 16 -8.56 -1.22 -19.90
C ILE A 16 -7.80 -1.38 -21.22
N SER A 17 -8.58 -1.69 -22.25
CA SER A 17 -8.11 -1.64 -23.63
C SER A 17 -7.72 -0.19 -23.92
N LEU A 18 -6.48 0.01 -24.37
CA LEU A 18 -5.99 1.25 -24.96
C LEU A 18 -6.80 1.55 -26.22
N THR A 19 -7.95 2.19 -26.09
CA THR A 19 -8.60 2.92 -27.19
C THR A 19 -9.35 4.13 -26.65
N PHE A 20 -8.92 5.28 -27.16
CA PHE A 20 -9.47 6.59 -26.96
C PHE A 20 -10.95 6.64 -27.42
N VAL A 21 -11.88 6.93 -26.51
CA VAL A 21 -13.19 7.52 -26.86
C VAL A 21 -13.50 8.63 -25.86
N GLY A 22 -13.67 9.82 -26.41
CA GLY A 22 -13.89 11.04 -25.66
C GLY A 22 -15.23 11.12 -24.94
N SER A 23 -15.27 12.08 -24.01
CA SER A 23 -16.41 12.95 -23.70
C SER A 23 -17.61 12.47 -22.87
N THR A 24 -17.68 11.24 -22.34
CA THR A 24 -18.89 10.87 -21.52
C THR A 24 -18.64 10.18 -20.18
N LEU A 25 -17.40 9.89 -19.77
CA LEU A 25 -17.09 9.27 -18.48
C LEU A 25 -16.87 10.26 -17.31
N LEU A 26 -16.96 11.57 -17.58
CA LEU A 26 -16.73 12.62 -16.57
C LEU A 26 -17.95 12.88 -15.66
N GLN A 27 -19.12 12.31 -15.96
CA GLN A 27 -20.35 12.66 -15.24
C GLN A 27 -20.79 11.62 -14.18
N HIS A 28 -20.31 10.38 -14.27
CA HIS A 28 -20.60 9.33 -13.28
C HIS A 28 -19.55 9.20 -12.15
N LEU A 29 -18.46 9.97 -12.20
CA LEU A 29 -17.42 10.02 -11.14
C LEU A 29 -17.62 11.17 -10.14
N ARG A 30 -18.76 11.87 -10.17
CA ARG A 30 -19.19 12.76 -9.06
C ARG A 30 -19.80 11.93 -7.93
N LEU A 31 -19.02 11.02 -7.35
CA LEU A 31 -19.35 10.50 -6.03
C LEU A 31 -19.04 11.60 -5.02
N LYS A 32 -20.10 12.07 -4.34
CA LYS A 32 -20.04 13.09 -3.30
C LYS A 32 -18.99 12.69 -2.26
N ALA A 33 -17.84 13.36 -2.28
CA ALA A 33 -16.92 13.34 -1.16
C ALA A 33 -17.65 13.93 0.06
N ASN A 34 -17.90 13.10 1.06
CA ASN A 34 -18.38 13.57 2.35
C ASN A 34 -17.16 14.18 3.08
N PRO A 35 -17.20 15.45 3.52
CA PRO A 35 -16.06 16.11 4.16
C PRO A 35 -15.58 15.46 5.48
N ALA A 36 -16.27 14.43 5.98
CA ALA A 36 -15.89 13.66 7.15
C ALA A 36 -14.99 12.44 6.88
N ASP A 37 -14.75 12.05 5.63
CA ASP A 37 -13.81 10.97 5.30
C ASP A 37 -12.39 11.56 5.18
N LEU A 38 -11.52 11.27 6.15
CA LEU A 38 -10.14 11.70 6.11
C LEU A 38 -9.45 11.14 4.84
N ASN A 39 -9.17 12.04 3.90
CA ASN A 39 -8.56 11.83 2.57
C ASN A 39 -7.08 11.34 2.59
N TYR A 40 -6.67 10.52 3.56
CA TYR A 40 -5.39 9.79 3.51
C TYR A 40 -5.57 8.32 3.14
N VAL A 41 -6.76 7.75 3.33
CA VAL A 41 -7.10 6.40 2.84
C VAL A 41 -7.77 6.60 1.49
N ILE A 42 -7.13 6.17 0.39
CA ILE A 42 -7.88 6.06 -0.87
C ILE A 42 -9.04 5.10 -0.59
N GLN A 43 -10.28 5.58 -0.80
CA GLN A 43 -11.51 4.79 -0.68
C GLN A 43 -11.53 3.52 -1.55
N TYR A 44 -10.56 3.39 -2.46
CA TYR A 44 -10.40 2.33 -3.44
C TYR A 44 -9.18 1.43 -3.21
N GLY A 45 -8.13 1.92 -2.54
CA GLY A 45 -6.85 1.23 -2.54
C GLY A 45 -6.86 -0.09 -1.76
N TYR A 46 -7.57 -0.09 -0.63
CA TYR A 46 -7.55 -1.24 0.28
C TYR A 46 -8.75 -2.18 0.12
N LYS A 47 -9.81 -1.80 -0.62
CA LYS A 47 -10.99 -2.67 -0.83
C LYS A 47 -10.67 -3.99 -1.51
N ALA A 48 -9.58 -4.03 -2.28
CA ALA A 48 -9.07 -5.24 -2.91
C ALA A 48 -8.25 -6.14 -1.96
N CYS A 49 -7.87 -5.63 -0.77
CA CYS A 49 -6.90 -6.26 0.13
C CYS A 49 -7.48 -6.67 1.49
N TYR A 50 -8.78 -6.56 1.72
CA TYR A 50 -9.43 -7.07 2.93
C TYR A 50 -10.79 -7.68 2.63
N HIS A 51 -11.23 -8.62 3.46
CA HIS A 51 -12.60 -9.12 3.37
C HIS A 51 -13.58 -8.00 3.74
N LYS A 52 -14.72 -7.91 3.05
CA LYS A 52 -15.71 -6.85 3.28
C LYS A 52 -16.18 -6.78 4.74
N GLU A 53 -16.19 -7.91 5.42
CA GLU A 53 -16.49 -8.02 6.85
C GLU A 53 -15.44 -7.38 7.76
N ASP A 54 -14.19 -7.29 7.30
CA ASP A 54 -13.06 -6.68 8.00
C ASP A 54 -12.91 -5.17 7.71
N GLU A 55 -13.67 -4.59 6.77
CA GLU A 55 -13.52 -3.20 6.34
C GLU A 55 -13.59 -2.21 7.52
N LYS A 56 -14.58 -2.37 8.41
CA LYS A 56 -14.74 -1.49 9.58
C LYS A 56 -13.59 -1.63 10.57
N VAL A 57 -13.12 -2.86 10.79
CA VAL A 57 -12.01 -3.16 11.69
C VAL A 57 -10.71 -2.60 11.14
N PHE A 58 -10.48 -2.75 9.83
CA PHE A 58 -9.34 -2.19 9.13
C PHE A 58 -9.36 -0.65 9.15
N GLN A 59 -10.49 -0.01 8.86
CA GLN A 59 -10.63 1.44 8.93
C GLN A 59 -10.39 1.97 10.34
N ALA A 60 -10.90 1.30 11.37
CA ALA A 60 -10.62 1.65 12.76
C ALA A 60 -9.12 1.51 13.09
N SER A 61 -8.49 0.40 12.69
CA SER A 61 -7.05 0.20 12.91
C SER A 61 -6.19 1.22 12.15
N MET A 62 -6.59 1.60 10.94
CA MET A 62 -5.94 2.66 10.17
C MET A 62 -5.95 4.00 10.91
N ARG A 63 -7.09 4.36 11.49
CA ARG A 63 -7.29 5.63 12.22
C ARG A 63 -6.65 5.64 13.59
N ASP A 64 -6.82 4.57 14.35
CA ASP A 64 -6.51 4.54 15.79
C ASP A 64 -5.11 3.99 16.09
N VAL A 65 -4.51 3.24 15.16
CA VAL A 65 -3.20 2.59 15.34
C VAL A 65 -2.21 3.06 14.29
N TRP A 66 -2.47 2.77 13.02
CA TRP A 66 -1.50 2.94 11.94
C TRP A 66 -1.09 4.39 11.71
N VAL A 67 -2.04 5.30 11.46
CA VAL A 67 -1.71 6.70 11.15
C VAL A 67 -1.04 7.41 12.32
N PRO A 68 -1.54 7.33 13.56
CA PRO A 68 -0.86 7.95 14.70
C PRO A 68 0.58 7.46 14.87
N TRP A 69 0.81 6.15 14.73
CA TRP A 69 2.15 5.58 14.80
C TRP A 69 3.04 6.02 13.64
N ALA A 70 2.54 5.95 12.39
CA ALA A 70 3.27 6.29 11.19
C ALA A 70 3.66 7.78 11.15
N MET A 71 2.81 8.67 11.66
CA MET A 71 3.13 10.10 11.78
C MET A 71 4.27 10.36 12.78
N GLY A 72 4.52 9.46 13.74
CA GLY A 72 5.66 9.52 14.65
C GLY A 72 6.97 8.99 14.07
N GLN A 73 6.94 8.35 12.89
CA GLN A 73 8.12 7.81 12.22
C GLN A 73 8.47 8.69 11.02
N PRO A 74 9.67 9.30 10.93
CA PRO A 74 9.99 10.22 9.85
C PRO A 74 9.83 9.63 8.44
N SER A 75 10.18 8.35 8.25
CA SER A 75 10.06 7.67 6.96
C SER A 75 8.62 7.40 6.56
N LEU A 76 7.77 7.02 7.52
CA LEU A 76 6.37 6.74 7.25
C LEU A 76 5.55 8.02 7.13
N MET A 77 5.92 9.08 7.84
CA MET A 77 5.36 10.41 7.63
C MET A 77 5.67 10.90 6.20
N ALA A 78 6.90 10.73 5.70
CA ALA A 78 7.24 11.04 4.31
C ALA A 78 6.39 10.21 3.32
N ALA A 79 6.19 8.92 3.60
CA ALA A 79 5.36 8.05 2.77
C ALA A 79 3.86 8.46 2.80
N ILE A 80 3.33 8.89 3.95
CA ILE A 80 1.98 9.45 4.05
C ILE A 80 1.87 10.73 3.22
N PHE A 81 2.87 11.61 3.24
CA PHE A 81 2.87 12.81 2.41
C PHE A 81 3.00 12.49 0.92
N HIS A 82 3.75 11.47 0.53
CA HIS A 82 3.77 10.96 -0.84
C HIS A 82 2.35 10.56 -1.29
N VAL A 83 1.67 9.72 -0.51
CA VAL A 83 0.28 9.27 -0.77
C VAL A 83 -0.66 10.47 -0.88
N ALA A 84 -0.60 11.40 0.07
CA ALA A 84 -1.46 12.59 0.09
C ALA A 84 -1.23 13.48 -1.14
N CYS A 85 0.03 13.71 -1.53
CA CYS A 85 0.39 14.50 -2.71
C CYS A 85 -0.10 13.84 -4.00
N ARG A 86 0.07 12.51 -4.14
CA ARG A 86 -0.47 11.76 -5.27
C ARG A 86 -1.99 11.90 -5.36
N ASN A 87 -2.70 11.68 -4.24
CA ASN A 87 -4.15 11.75 -4.19
C ASN A 87 -4.65 13.14 -4.57
N TYR A 88 -4.03 14.19 -4.03
CA TYR A 88 -4.37 15.57 -4.37
C TYR A 88 -4.15 15.83 -5.86
N ALA A 89 -3.00 15.45 -6.41
CA ALA A 89 -2.69 15.66 -7.83
C ALA A 89 -3.63 14.89 -8.76
N ALA A 90 -4.06 13.68 -8.37
CA ALA A 90 -4.97 12.84 -9.17
C ALA A 90 -6.43 13.30 -9.15
N THR A 91 -6.88 13.91 -8.05
CA THR A 91 -8.30 14.27 -7.84
C THR A 91 -8.61 15.74 -8.09
N THR A 92 -7.59 16.60 -8.16
CA THR A 92 -7.78 18.04 -8.36
C THR A 92 -7.24 18.49 -9.72
N ASN A 93 -7.97 19.39 -10.37
CA ASN A 93 -7.55 20.04 -11.61
C ASN A 93 -7.43 21.56 -11.39
N ASN A 94 -6.53 21.96 -10.51
CA ASN A 94 -6.22 23.36 -10.22
C ASN A 94 -4.71 23.64 -10.32
N SER A 95 -4.33 24.91 -10.16
CA SER A 95 -2.93 25.35 -10.23
C SER A 95 -2.00 24.61 -9.26
N ASN A 96 -2.50 24.09 -8.15
CA ASN A 96 -1.72 23.34 -7.17
C ASN A 96 -1.46 21.88 -7.58
N SER A 97 -2.22 21.30 -8.51
CA SER A 97 -2.04 19.88 -8.92
C SER A 97 -0.61 19.60 -9.39
N LYS A 98 -0.04 20.47 -10.23
CA LYS A 98 1.38 20.37 -10.66
C LYS A 98 2.36 20.45 -9.49
N ARG A 99 2.11 21.35 -8.52
CA ARG A 99 2.95 21.51 -7.32
C ARG A 99 2.95 20.24 -6.47
N TYR A 100 1.78 19.64 -6.26
CA TYR A 100 1.69 18.40 -5.50
C TYR A 100 2.22 17.18 -6.27
N ALA A 101 2.16 17.16 -7.60
CA ALA A 101 2.84 16.14 -8.40
C ALA A 101 4.38 16.19 -8.21
N VAL A 102 4.98 17.38 -8.15
CA VAL A 102 6.41 17.53 -7.83
C VAL A 102 6.69 17.08 -6.38
N LYS A 103 5.85 17.48 -5.42
CA LYS A 103 6.01 17.06 -4.01
C LYS A 103 5.90 15.53 -3.84
N LYS A 104 5.00 14.87 -4.59
CA LYS A 104 4.91 13.40 -4.64
C LYS A 104 6.26 12.76 -4.96
N LEU A 105 6.94 13.25 -5.99
CA LEU A 105 8.25 12.72 -6.41
C LEU A 105 9.33 12.99 -5.37
N GLN A 106 9.33 14.18 -4.76
CA GLN A 106 10.26 14.52 -3.68
C GLN A 106 10.12 13.57 -2.49
N TYR A 107 8.89 13.33 -2.02
CA TYR A 107 8.66 12.38 -0.93
C TYR A 107 8.97 10.94 -1.33
N ARG A 108 8.72 10.53 -2.59
CA ARG A 108 9.11 9.20 -3.08
C ARG A 108 10.62 9.01 -2.99
N LEU A 109 11.41 10.00 -3.41
CA LEU A 109 12.86 9.97 -3.30
C LEU A 109 13.30 9.86 -1.84
N THR A 110 12.74 10.68 -0.95
CA THR A 110 13.02 10.61 0.49
C THR A 110 12.72 9.22 1.07
N CYS A 111 11.60 8.60 0.70
CA CYS A 111 11.27 7.24 1.13
C CYS A 111 12.32 6.22 0.67
N LEU A 112 12.79 6.31 -0.57
CA LEU A 112 13.80 5.41 -1.13
C LEU A 112 15.16 5.58 -0.44
N GLU A 113 15.57 6.82 -0.17
CA GLU A 113 16.81 7.13 0.55
C GLU A 113 16.76 6.58 1.98
N MET A 114 15.66 6.79 2.69
CA MET A 114 15.48 6.27 4.06
C MET A 114 15.39 4.75 4.09
N ALA A 115 14.75 4.12 3.09
CA ALA A 115 14.70 2.67 2.96
C ALA A 115 16.11 2.10 2.73
N LYS A 116 16.90 2.71 1.84
CA LYS A 116 18.28 2.32 1.57
C LYS A 116 19.15 2.38 2.83
N GLU A 117 19.05 3.47 3.58
CA GLU A 117 19.78 3.64 4.84
C GLU A 117 19.36 2.58 5.88
N ALA A 118 18.05 2.36 6.03
CA ALA A 118 17.54 1.35 6.97
C ALA A 118 18.03 -0.06 6.61
N ILE A 119 18.00 -0.44 5.33
CA ILE A 119 18.47 -1.76 4.87
C ILE A 119 19.99 -1.92 5.09
N SER A 120 20.75 -0.83 5.00
CA SER A 120 22.21 -0.86 5.14
C SER A 120 22.67 -0.87 6.60
N SER A 121 21.86 -0.31 7.51
CA SER A 121 22.20 -0.13 8.93
C SER A 121 21.55 -1.17 9.86
N GLN A 122 20.46 -1.82 9.44
CA GLN A 122 19.73 -2.77 10.27
C GLN A 122 20.13 -4.21 9.92
N GLU A 123 20.66 -4.94 10.91
CA GLU A 123 20.87 -6.39 10.79
C GLU A 123 19.54 -7.13 10.60
N VAL A 124 18.50 -6.68 11.31
CA VAL A 124 17.14 -7.18 11.21
C VAL A 124 16.18 -6.00 11.04
N ALA A 125 15.34 -6.06 10.01
CA ALA A 125 14.45 -4.96 9.65
C ALA A 125 13.42 -4.65 10.74
N THR A 126 13.23 -3.37 11.05
CA THR A 126 12.20 -2.93 12.02
C THR A 126 10.79 -2.97 11.44
N ASP A 127 9.76 -2.87 12.30
CA ASP A 127 8.37 -2.65 11.87
C ASP A 127 8.26 -1.42 10.96
N THR A 128 8.99 -0.34 11.26
CA THR A 128 9.04 0.89 10.46
C THR A 128 9.59 0.63 9.05
N THR A 129 10.65 -0.15 8.92
CA THR A 129 11.27 -0.47 7.63
C THR A 129 10.34 -1.34 6.77
N ILE A 130 9.71 -2.34 7.39
CA ILE A 130 8.76 -3.23 6.70
C ILE A 130 7.50 -2.45 6.28
N ALA A 131 6.98 -1.59 7.16
CA ALA A 131 5.87 -0.68 6.89
C ALA A 131 6.16 0.26 5.71
N LEU A 132 7.38 0.81 5.65
CA LEU A 132 7.81 1.69 4.56
C LEU A 132 7.85 0.95 3.23
N ALA A 133 8.44 -0.25 3.22
CA ALA A 133 8.49 -1.09 2.03
C ALA A 133 7.08 -1.50 1.57
N LEU A 134 6.17 -1.81 2.51
CA LEU A 134 4.78 -2.14 2.21
C LEU A 134 4.03 -0.96 1.57
N LEU A 135 4.22 0.25 2.08
CA LEU A 135 3.65 1.46 1.46
C LEU A 135 4.22 1.65 0.06
N MET A 136 5.54 1.56 -0.12
CA MET A 136 6.17 1.70 -1.43
C MET A 136 5.70 0.64 -2.44
N ALA A 137 5.52 -0.61 -2.01
CA ALA A 137 4.91 -1.65 -2.84
C ALA A 137 3.50 -1.23 -3.28
N SER A 138 2.65 -0.87 -2.31
CA SER A 138 1.26 -0.47 -2.57
C SER A 138 1.19 0.70 -3.55
N GLU A 139 2.06 1.69 -3.41
CA GLU A 139 2.12 2.83 -4.32
C GLU A 139 2.56 2.42 -5.74
N SER A 140 3.57 1.57 -5.87
CA SER A 140 3.97 1.02 -7.17
C SER A 140 2.82 0.28 -7.86
N HIS A 141 2.04 -0.50 -7.11
CA HIS A 141 0.83 -1.15 -7.63
C HIS A 141 -0.20 -0.14 -8.15
N PHE A 142 -0.53 0.90 -7.37
CA PHE A 142 -1.48 1.93 -7.80
C PHE A 142 -0.99 2.78 -8.98
N GLU A 143 0.32 2.92 -9.14
CA GLU A 143 0.94 3.59 -10.29
C GLU A 143 1.05 2.68 -11.53
N GLY A 144 0.74 1.38 -11.40
CA GLY A 144 0.84 0.39 -12.48
C GLY A 144 2.26 -0.15 -12.70
N ASP A 145 3.20 0.16 -11.81
CA ASP A 145 4.59 -0.32 -11.84
C ASP A 145 4.70 -1.66 -11.11
N MET A 146 4.31 -2.72 -11.82
CA MET A 146 4.26 -4.06 -11.23
C MET A 146 5.66 -4.63 -10.94
N ASP A 147 6.67 -4.29 -11.73
CA ASP A 147 8.05 -4.72 -11.48
C ASP A 147 8.58 -4.14 -10.16
N ALA A 148 8.31 -2.86 -9.89
CA ALA A 148 8.65 -2.25 -8.61
C ALA A 148 7.82 -2.84 -7.47
N PHE A 149 6.52 -3.12 -7.67
CA PHE A 149 5.69 -3.82 -6.68
C PHE A 149 6.30 -5.16 -6.28
N PHE A 150 6.65 -6.02 -7.24
CA PHE A 150 7.26 -7.32 -6.96
C PHE A 150 8.63 -7.18 -6.29
N THR A 151 9.45 -6.22 -6.74
CA THR A 151 10.76 -5.94 -6.14
C THR A 151 10.62 -5.58 -4.66
N HIS A 152 9.70 -4.68 -4.32
CA HIS A 152 9.41 -4.34 -2.93
C HIS A 152 8.85 -5.53 -2.15
N GLY A 153 7.92 -6.28 -2.74
CA GLY A 153 7.34 -7.46 -2.13
C GLY A 153 8.36 -8.55 -1.78
N ILE A 154 9.29 -8.88 -2.70
CA ILE A 154 10.40 -9.81 -2.42
C ILE A 154 11.27 -9.29 -1.27
N GLY A 155 11.56 -7.98 -1.25
CA GLY A 155 12.28 -7.35 -0.15
C GLY A 155 11.56 -7.53 1.19
N ILE A 156 10.24 -7.30 1.23
CA ILE A 156 9.41 -7.50 2.42
C ILE A 156 9.49 -8.95 2.91
N ILE A 157 9.36 -9.94 2.02
CA ILE A 157 9.43 -11.35 2.41
C ILE A 157 10.80 -11.71 2.99
N LYS A 158 11.89 -11.21 2.41
CA LYS A 158 13.25 -11.40 2.96
C LYS A 158 13.37 -10.81 4.37
N MET A 159 12.90 -9.57 4.56
CA MET A 159 12.92 -8.89 5.85
C MET A 159 12.08 -9.63 6.92
N VAL A 160 10.89 -10.09 6.56
CA VAL A 160 9.99 -10.84 7.46
C VAL A 160 10.59 -12.22 7.81
N THR A 161 11.18 -12.91 6.84
CA THR A 161 11.85 -14.19 7.06
C THR A 161 13.01 -14.04 8.03
N ALA A 162 13.85 -13.00 7.85
CA ALA A 162 14.98 -12.71 8.74
C ALA A 162 14.55 -12.39 10.18
N ARG A 163 13.34 -11.85 10.38
CA ARG A 163 12.75 -11.65 11.71
C ARG A 163 12.20 -12.91 12.37
N GLY A 164 12.02 -13.99 11.61
CA GLY A 164 11.48 -15.26 12.11
C GLY A 164 10.05 -15.56 11.66
N GLY A 165 9.38 -14.70 10.91
CA GLY A 165 8.01 -14.96 10.42
C GLY A 165 7.05 -13.77 10.54
N LEU A 166 5.84 -13.93 9.98
CA LEU A 166 4.79 -12.89 9.95
C LEU A 166 4.22 -12.56 11.33
N GLU A 167 4.22 -13.53 12.23
CA GLU A 167 3.77 -13.44 13.63
C GLU A 167 4.68 -12.55 14.49
N THR A 168 5.88 -12.24 14.00
CA THR A 168 6.84 -11.36 14.68
C THR A 168 6.58 -9.88 14.45
N LEU A 169 5.64 -9.53 13.55
CA LEU A 169 5.32 -8.14 13.20
C LEU A 169 4.37 -7.51 14.23
N GLY A 170 4.65 -6.24 14.58
CA GLY A 170 3.93 -5.53 15.63
C GLY A 170 2.65 -4.81 15.16
N LEU A 171 2.37 -3.71 15.85
CA LEU A 171 1.18 -2.86 15.66
C LEU A 171 -0.15 -3.58 15.89
N SER A 172 -0.23 -4.37 16.97
CA SER A 172 -1.45 -5.09 17.34
C SER A 172 -1.99 -5.99 16.20
N GLY A 173 -1.06 -6.56 15.41
CA GLY A 173 -1.37 -7.42 14.27
C GLY A 173 -1.73 -6.68 12.97
N PHE A 174 -1.69 -5.35 12.94
CA PHE A 174 -1.97 -4.57 11.73
C PHE A 174 -0.97 -4.89 10.61
N LEU A 175 0.33 -4.96 10.92
CA LEU A 175 1.35 -5.27 9.92
C LEU A 175 1.27 -6.71 9.43
N THR A 176 1.03 -7.66 10.34
CA THR A 176 0.81 -9.07 9.99
C THR A 176 -0.33 -9.21 8.98
N LYS A 177 -1.48 -8.57 9.23
CA LYS A 177 -2.62 -8.59 8.31
C LYS A 177 -2.30 -7.90 6.99
N SER A 178 -1.68 -6.72 7.04
CA SER A 178 -1.44 -5.92 5.84
C SER A 178 -0.41 -6.59 4.91
N VAL A 179 0.70 -7.11 5.44
CA VAL A 179 1.66 -7.90 4.64
C VAL A 179 1.01 -9.21 4.17
N GLY A 180 0.26 -9.87 5.07
CA GLY A 180 -0.43 -11.13 4.84
C GLY A 180 -1.55 -11.07 3.79
N TRP A 181 -2.08 -9.89 3.47
CA TRP A 181 -3.14 -9.71 2.48
C TRP A 181 -2.66 -9.01 1.20
N SER A 182 -1.75 -8.05 1.32
CA SER A 182 -1.33 -7.20 0.19
C SER A 182 -0.08 -7.71 -0.52
N ILE A 183 0.77 -8.51 0.15
CA ILE A 183 2.01 -9.05 -0.42
C ILE A 183 1.91 -10.56 -0.54
N TYR A 184 1.55 -11.21 0.57
CA TYR A 184 1.27 -12.63 0.58
C TYR A 184 -0.17 -12.85 0.09
N SER A 185 -0.33 -13.45 -1.08
CA SER A 185 -1.65 -13.90 -1.53
C SER A 185 -1.50 -15.31 -2.10
N PRO A 186 -1.77 -16.36 -1.32
CA PRO A 186 -1.67 -17.75 -1.79
C PRO A 186 -2.72 -18.09 -2.87
N SER A 187 -3.73 -17.24 -3.05
CA SER A 187 -4.72 -17.34 -4.12
C SER A 187 -4.29 -16.68 -5.45
N ASN A 188 -3.31 -15.77 -5.45
CA ASN A 188 -2.87 -15.05 -6.65
C ASN A 188 -1.34 -15.07 -6.90
N TYR A 189 -0.55 -15.72 -6.04
CA TYR A 189 0.91 -15.87 -6.15
C TYR A 189 1.65 -14.57 -6.54
N LEU A 190 1.23 -13.43 -5.98
CA LEU A 190 1.90 -12.16 -6.30
C LEU A 190 3.36 -12.20 -5.84
N VAL A 191 3.63 -12.63 -4.60
CA VAL A 191 4.99 -12.95 -4.13
C VAL A 191 4.93 -14.20 -3.26
N SER A 192 5.81 -15.17 -3.51
CA SER A 192 5.95 -16.40 -2.69
C SER A 192 6.26 -16.07 -1.22
N GLY A 193 5.67 -16.82 -0.30
CA GLY A 193 5.76 -16.54 1.14
C GLY A 193 7.12 -16.84 1.78
N PRO A 194 7.31 -16.40 3.03
CA PRO A 194 8.48 -16.76 3.83
C PRO A 194 8.46 -18.28 4.08
N GLY A 195 9.36 -19.01 3.42
CA GLY A 195 9.42 -20.48 3.43
C GLY A 195 9.35 -21.16 2.05
N GLU A 196 8.99 -20.42 0.99
CA GLU A 196 8.91 -20.95 -0.39
C GLU A 196 9.95 -20.33 -1.34
N LEU A 197 10.79 -19.42 -0.85
CA LEU A 197 11.94 -18.89 -1.60
C LEU A 197 13.00 -19.99 -1.74
N ARG A 198 12.99 -20.71 -2.87
CA ARG A 198 14.15 -21.50 -3.28
C ARG A 198 15.26 -20.54 -3.68
N VAL A 199 16.40 -20.69 -3.01
CA VAL A 199 17.69 -20.10 -3.39
C VAL A 199 18.11 -20.63 -4.76
#